data_AF-A0AAP2E2S2-F1
#
_entry.id   AF-A0AAP2E2S2-F1
#
_cell.length_a   1.000
_cell.length_b   1.000
_cell.length_c   1.000
_cell.angle_alpha   90.00
_cell.angle_beta   90.00
_cell.angle_gamma   90.00
#
_symmetry.space_group_name_H-M   'P 1'
#
loop_
_entity.id
_entity.type
_entity.pdbx_description
1 polymer ?
#
loop_
_entity_poly.entity_id
_entity_poly.type
_entity_poly.pdbx_seq_one_letter_code
_entity_poly.pdbx_strand_id
1 'polypeptide(L)'
;MSARLFFTLLPPYALACVALGLAAGPLVPESPMVPNALVYFGIYVLALRLALIIHEAGHLVFARIAGGKPMRLVLGMGVHEVYRRQFFGVAFIVHKNFRGGYAHASFTTGSHLKLRYALYVAGGVLGNLLVAAIFRVLSGPPLWPHETYFYVDLSSIIIVTNALIAIWSLVPFMTNVQGRRVPTDGLYLLKLPFIPQKEVKFNADADALYDIHRLTEAKEYAQALTLLKAYLELHPTEHTQQLTHAHLLLKTGQFDASLKLSLSLRDHLHEKAFKPYTGLLYNLLAWTYLVVDDIEQADVHSALAVQAIPGDVNFRGTRGAVLVEKGKIGEGVPNLLQSMDFEFVNSATLSAAIYMLLACHRKGDLITRDKYRAFLEANYTNLDLDEKHLFDRMLMRTGLTLQAATSGT
;
A
#
# COMPACT_ATOMS: atom_id res chain seq x y z
N MET A 1 -19.87 9.64 0.31
CA MET A 1 -18.76 8.69 0.03
C MET A 1 -18.13 9.09 -1.31
N SER A 2 -16.82 8.92 -1.53
CA SER A 2 -16.21 9.28 -2.82
C SER A 2 -16.61 8.26 -3.90
N ALA A 3 -16.80 8.73 -5.14
CA ALA A 3 -17.07 7.85 -6.29
C ALA A 3 -15.94 6.83 -6.52
N ARG A 4 -14.68 7.22 -6.24
CA ARG A 4 -13.52 6.32 -6.28
C ARG A 4 -13.66 5.15 -5.29
N LEU A 5 -14.04 5.41 -4.04
CA LEU A 5 -14.28 4.34 -3.06
C LEU A 5 -15.47 3.45 -3.48
N PHE A 6 -16.55 4.06 -4.00
CA PHE A 6 -17.69 3.31 -4.54
C PHE A 6 -17.26 2.32 -5.63
N PHE A 7 -16.53 2.76 -6.67
CA PHE A 7 -16.09 1.87 -7.75
C PHE A 7 -14.94 0.92 -7.36
N THR A 8 -14.13 1.30 -6.36
CA THR A 8 -13.11 0.42 -5.78
C THR A 8 -13.75 -0.75 -5.01
N LEU A 9 -14.94 -0.58 -4.43
CA LEU A 9 -15.73 -1.65 -3.80
C LEU A 9 -16.63 -2.37 -4.80
N LEU A 10 -17.39 -1.64 -5.63
CA LEU A 10 -18.34 -2.15 -6.62
C LEU A 10 -17.84 -1.85 -8.04
N PRO A 11 -17.14 -2.79 -8.72
CA PRO A 11 -16.43 -2.45 -9.94
C PRO A 11 -17.41 -2.27 -11.10
N PRO A 12 -17.21 -1.26 -11.99
CA PRO A 12 -18.12 -0.97 -13.09
C PRO A 12 -18.46 -2.18 -13.97
N TYR A 13 -17.50 -3.08 -14.22
CA TYR A 13 -17.74 -4.27 -15.04
C TYR A 13 -18.70 -5.27 -14.36
N ALA A 14 -18.65 -5.45 -13.03
CA ALA A 14 -19.58 -6.36 -12.35
C ALA A 14 -20.98 -5.77 -12.28
N LEU A 15 -21.09 -4.46 -12.04
CA LEU A 15 -22.36 -3.72 -12.12
C LEU A 15 -22.96 -3.79 -13.53
N ALA A 16 -22.14 -3.66 -14.57
CA ALA A 16 -22.56 -3.83 -15.96
C ALA A 16 -23.03 -5.26 -16.26
N CYS A 17 -22.33 -6.30 -15.77
CA CYS A 17 -22.79 -7.68 -15.92
C CYS A 17 -24.15 -7.93 -15.24
N VAL A 18 -24.37 -7.41 -14.02
CA VAL A 18 -25.69 -7.48 -13.36
C VAL A 18 -26.75 -6.73 -14.18
N ALA A 19 -26.49 -5.50 -14.61
CA ALA A 19 -27.45 -4.69 -15.36
C ALA A 19 -27.80 -5.30 -16.72
N LEU A 20 -26.80 -5.80 -17.47
CA LEU A 20 -27.00 -6.46 -18.77
C LEU A 20 -27.74 -7.78 -18.62
N GLY A 21 -27.42 -8.59 -17.59
CA GLY A 21 -28.13 -9.83 -17.31
C GLY A 21 -29.60 -9.61 -16.97
N LEU A 22 -29.89 -8.63 -16.10
CA LEU A 22 -31.27 -8.24 -15.75
C LEU A 22 -32.04 -7.67 -16.96
N ALA A 23 -31.40 -6.87 -17.81
CA ALA A 23 -32.03 -6.30 -19.01
C ALA A 23 -32.25 -7.34 -20.12
N ALA A 24 -31.36 -8.33 -20.27
CA ALA A 24 -31.46 -9.37 -21.29
C ALA A 24 -32.44 -10.50 -20.92
N GLY A 25 -32.70 -10.74 -19.62
CA GLY A 25 -33.60 -11.80 -19.14
C GLY A 25 -34.99 -11.77 -19.80
N PRO A 26 -35.71 -10.65 -19.78
CA PRO A 26 -37.02 -10.52 -20.45
C PRO A 26 -36.97 -10.60 -21.98
N LEU A 27 -35.81 -10.39 -22.60
CA LEU A 27 -35.65 -10.38 -24.07
C LEU A 27 -35.35 -11.78 -24.64
N VAL A 28 -34.88 -12.73 -23.82
CA VAL A 28 -34.53 -14.08 -24.25
C VAL A 28 -35.14 -15.13 -23.30
N PRO A 29 -36.49 -15.18 -23.16
CA PRO A 29 -37.15 -16.03 -22.17
C PRO A 29 -36.93 -17.54 -22.40
N GLU A 30 -36.67 -17.95 -23.65
CA GLU A 30 -36.38 -19.34 -24.02
C GLU A 30 -34.93 -19.78 -23.69
N SER A 31 -34.03 -18.83 -23.41
CA SER A 31 -32.63 -19.12 -23.05
C SER A 31 -32.14 -18.21 -21.92
N PRO A 32 -32.68 -18.38 -20.69
CA PRO A 32 -32.28 -17.57 -19.53
C PRO A 32 -30.84 -17.83 -19.09
N MET A 33 -30.14 -18.84 -19.63
CA MET A 33 -28.78 -19.23 -19.24
C MET A 33 -27.77 -18.07 -19.37
N VAL A 34 -27.75 -17.36 -20.51
CA VAL A 34 -26.79 -16.25 -20.72
C VAL A 34 -27.13 -15.03 -19.85
N PRO A 35 -28.39 -14.56 -19.78
CA PRO A 35 -28.81 -13.54 -18.82
C PRO A 35 -28.48 -13.90 -17.36
N ASN A 36 -28.79 -15.12 -16.91
CA ASN A 36 -28.46 -15.61 -15.58
C ASN A 36 -26.94 -15.58 -15.35
N ALA A 37 -26.14 -16.14 -16.26
CA ALA A 37 -24.68 -16.23 -16.10
C ALA A 37 -24.01 -14.85 -15.93
N LEU A 38 -24.52 -13.82 -16.61
CA LEU A 38 -24.07 -12.44 -16.43
C LEU A 38 -24.36 -11.91 -15.01
N VAL A 39 -25.56 -12.15 -14.46
CA VAL A 39 -25.88 -11.75 -13.09
C VAL A 39 -25.09 -12.57 -12.06
N TYR A 40 -24.98 -13.90 -12.23
CA TYR A 40 -24.16 -14.77 -11.37
C TYR A 40 -22.71 -14.29 -11.32
N PHE A 41 -22.08 -14.04 -12.47
CA PHE A 41 -20.70 -13.52 -12.52
C PHE A 41 -20.58 -12.15 -11.84
N GLY A 42 -21.50 -11.23 -12.11
CA GLY A 42 -21.51 -9.90 -11.50
C GLY A 42 -21.62 -9.96 -9.97
N ILE A 43 -22.61 -10.69 -9.44
CA ILE A 43 -22.79 -10.84 -7.99
C ILE A 43 -21.63 -11.62 -7.36
N TYR A 44 -21.10 -12.66 -8.02
CA TYR A 44 -19.94 -13.41 -7.54
C TYR A 44 -18.69 -12.54 -7.35
N VAL A 45 -18.42 -11.61 -8.28
CA VAL A 45 -17.33 -10.63 -8.13
C VAL A 45 -17.56 -9.69 -6.94
N LEU A 46 -18.81 -9.26 -6.69
CA LEU A 46 -19.15 -8.44 -5.52
C LEU A 46 -19.01 -9.24 -4.21
N ALA A 47 -19.48 -10.48 -4.19
CA ALA A 47 -19.42 -11.37 -3.03
C ALA A 47 -17.99 -11.77 -2.69
N LEU A 48 -17.10 -11.99 -3.66
CA LEU A 48 -15.66 -12.18 -3.42
C LEU A 48 -15.02 -10.97 -2.72
N ARG A 49 -15.40 -9.74 -3.11
CA ARG A 49 -14.90 -8.53 -2.45
C ARG A 49 -15.42 -8.40 -1.02
N LEU A 50 -16.67 -8.76 -0.77
CA LEU A 50 -17.25 -8.81 0.58
C LEU A 50 -16.59 -9.90 1.45
N ALA A 51 -16.39 -11.10 0.91
CA ALA A 51 -15.70 -12.21 1.58
C ALA A 51 -14.25 -11.88 1.93
N LEU A 52 -13.57 -11.04 1.13
CA LEU A 52 -12.25 -10.50 1.47
C LEU A 52 -12.30 -9.48 2.62
N ILE A 53 -13.31 -8.60 2.67
CA ILE A 53 -13.52 -7.68 3.79
C ILE A 53 -13.80 -8.46 5.08
N ILE A 54 -14.62 -9.52 5.00
CA ILE A 54 -14.94 -10.40 6.14
C ILE A 54 -13.68 -11.12 6.64
N HIS A 55 -12.80 -11.59 5.74
CA HIS A 55 -11.55 -12.28 6.11
C HIS A 55 -10.63 -11.33 6.91
N GLU A 56 -10.36 -10.15 6.38
CA GLU A 56 -9.47 -9.18 7.02
C GLU A 56 -10.09 -8.60 8.31
N ALA A 57 -11.41 -8.41 8.37
CA ALA A 57 -12.10 -8.04 9.61
C ALA A 57 -12.08 -9.17 10.64
N GLY A 58 -12.18 -10.43 10.19
CA GLY A 58 -12.13 -11.63 11.04
C GLY A 58 -10.84 -11.72 11.84
N HIS A 59 -9.69 -11.49 11.21
CA HIS A 59 -8.41 -11.37 11.92
C HIS A 59 -8.48 -10.35 13.06
N LEU A 60 -9.04 -9.15 12.85
CA LEU A 60 -9.12 -8.13 13.89
C LEU A 60 -10.12 -8.46 15.01
N VAL A 61 -11.25 -9.09 14.69
CA VAL A 61 -12.21 -9.58 15.70
C VAL A 61 -11.57 -10.66 16.57
N PHE A 62 -10.92 -11.66 15.96
CA PHE A 62 -10.27 -12.74 16.71
C PHE A 62 -8.98 -12.31 17.43
N ALA A 63 -8.26 -11.29 16.95
CA ALA A 63 -7.24 -10.61 17.74
C ALA A 63 -7.82 -9.99 19.01
N ARG A 64 -8.95 -9.28 18.90
CA ARG A 64 -9.60 -8.63 20.05
C ARG A 64 -10.10 -9.65 21.07
N ILE A 65 -10.63 -10.79 20.61
CA ILE A 65 -11.01 -11.95 21.44
C ILE A 65 -9.78 -12.57 22.12
N ALA A 66 -8.67 -12.71 21.39
CA ALA A 66 -7.37 -13.10 21.94
C ALA A 66 -6.74 -12.04 22.87
N GLY A 67 -7.43 -10.94 23.19
CA GLY A 67 -6.95 -9.85 24.03
C GLY A 67 -5.81 -9.02 23.41
N GLY A 68 -5.60 -9.14 22.10
CA GLY A 68 -4.72 -8.26 21.34
C GLY A 68 -5.37 -6.91 21.05
N LYS A 69 -4.59 -5.99 20.52
CA LYS A 69 -4.98 -4.62 20.13
C LYS A 69 -5.04 -4.55 18.59
N PRO A 70 -6.23 -4.55 17.97
CA PRO A 70 -6.38 -4.22 16.55
C PRO A 70 -5.80 -2.84 16.23
N MET A 71 -4.97 -2.75 15.20
CA MET A 71 -4.23 -1.52 14.84
C MET A 71 -4.52 -1.04 13.41
N ARG A 72 -4.65 -1.95 12.44
CA ARG A 72 -4.78 -1.59 11.02
C ARG A 72 -5.60 -2.60 10.23
N LEU A 73 -6.36 -2.11 9.26
CA LEU A 73 -7.09 -2.88 8.26
C LEU A 73 -6.80 -2.28 6.88
N VAL A 74 -6.00 -2.99 6.08
CA VAL A 74 -5.70 -2.61 4.69
C VAL A 74 -6.51 -3.49 3.74
N LEU A 75 -7.19 -2.85 2.78
CA LEU A 75 -7.90 -3.52 1.70
C LEU A 75 -7.32 -3.10 0.34
N GLY A 76 -7.00 -4.07 -0.50
CA GLY A 76 -6.29 -3.87 -1.76
C GLY A 76 -4.80 -3.58 -1.61
N MET A 77 -4.12 -3.52 -2.75
CA MET A 77 -2.66 -3.29 -2.86
C MET A 77 -2.34 -2.11 -3.78
N GLY A 78 -1.14 -1.53 -3.63
CA GLY A 78 -0.59 -0.50 -4.52
C GLY A 78 -0.20 0.78 -3.77
N VAL A 79 0.06 1.85 -4.53
CA VAL A 79 0.50 3.16 -3.99
C VAL A 79 -0.67 4.16 -3.85
N HIS A 80 -1.79 3.91 -4.52
CA HIS A 80 -2.92 4.83 -4.60
C HIS A 80 -4.03 4.47 -3.60
N GLU A 81 -4.03 5.11 -2.44
CA GLU A 81 -5.12 5.06 -1.46
C GLU A 81 -6.33 5.86 -1.96
N VAL A 82 -7.52 5.25 -1.95
CA VAL A 82 -8.80 5.93 -2.28
C VAL A 82 -9.58 6.34 -1.02
N TYR A 83 -9.21 5.80 0.14
CA TYR A 83 -9.81 6.11 1.44
C TYR A 83 -8.90 5.72 2.60
N ARG A 84 -8.80 6.58 3.61
CA ARG A 84 -8.11 6.34 4.89
C ARG A 84 -8.95 6.98 6.00
N ARG A 85 -9.27 6.22 7.06
CA ARG A 85 -9.94 6.74 8.27
C ARG A 85 -9.64 5.86 9.49
N GLN A 86 -9.55 6.44 10.68
CA GLN A 86 -9.43 5.68 11.92
C GLN A 86 -10.81 5.41 12.54
N PHE A 87 -11.03 4.17 13.00
CA PHE A 87 -12.25 3.74 13.70
C PHE A 87 -11.85 2.92 14.95
N PHE A 88 -12.27 3.35 16.14
CA PHE A 88 -11.93 2.67 17.42
C PHE A 88 -10.42 2.38 17.60
N GLY A 89 -9.56 3.30 17.14
CA GLY A 89 -8.10 3.14 17.12
C GLY A 89 -7.54 2.43 15.88
N VAL A 90 -8.33 1.65 15.16
CA VAL A 90 -7.91 0.91 13.95
C VAL A 90 -7.84 1.84 12.74
N ALA A 91 -6.68 1.89 12.08
CA ALA A 91 -6.52 2.59 10.79
C ALA A 91 -7.09 1.74 9.64
N PHE A 92 -8.22 2.16 9.07
CA PHE A 92 -8.87 1.53 7.92
C PHE A 92 -8.45 2.22 6.62
N ILE A 93 -7.84 1.48 5.69
CA ILE A 93 -7.22 1.99 4.45
C ILE A 93 -7.68 1.15 3.26
N VAL A 94 -8.05 1.79 2.15
CA VAL A 94 -8.49 1.13 0.92
C VAL A 94 -7.68 1.64 -0.28
N HIS A 95 -7.08 0.74 -1.05
CA HIS A 95 -6.32 1.05 -2.27
C HIS A 95 -7.16 0.90 -3.54
N LYS A 96 -6.85 1.69 -4.59
CA LYS A 96 -7.49 1.70 -5.93
C LYS A 96 -7.60 0.29 -6.55
N ASN A 97 -6.60 -0.57 -6.33
CA ASN A 97 -6.57 -1.95 -6.80
C ASN A 97 -6.98 -2.93 -5.68
N PHE A 98 -8.28 -3.21 -5.60
CA PHE A 98 -8.89 -4.10 -4.62
C PHE A 98 -8.60 -5.59 -4.91
N ARG A 99 -7.36 -6.01 -4.64
CA ARG A 99 -6.87 -7.40 -4.69
C ARG A 99 -6.10 -7.70 -3.40
N GLY A 100 -6.54 -8.71 -2.63
CA GLY A 100 -5.98 -9.03 -1.31
C GLY A 100 -6.19 -7.92 -0.26
N GLY A 101 -5.71 -8.17 0.95
CA GLY A 101 -5.71 -7.22 2.06
C GLY A 101 -4.57 -7.50 3.03
N TYR A 102 -4.59 -6.81 4.16
CA TYR A 102 -3.79 -7.15 5.34
C TYR A 102 -4.35 -6.49 6.61
N ALA A 103 -4.80 -7.31 7.55
CA ALA A 103 -5.05 -6.95 8.93
C ALA A 103 -3.76 -6.88 9.78
N HIS A 104 -3.72 -5.98 10.77
CA HIS A 104 -2.71 -6.01 11.84
C HIS A 104 -3.30 -5.83 13.24
N ALA A 105 -2.81 -6.63 14.18
CA ALA A 105 -3.03 -6.49 15.61
C ALA A 105 -1.78 -6.90 16.43
N SER A 106 -1.55 -6.19 17.54
CA SER A 106 -0.41 -6.41 18.44
C SER A 106 -0.79 -7.13 19.73
N PHE A 107 0.20 -7.75 20.40
CA PHE A 107 0.02 -8.66 21.54
C PHE A 107 1.06 -8.42 22.65
N THR A 108 0.85 -7.35 23.43
CA THR A 108 1.77 -6.91 24.50
C THR A 108 2.01 -7.92 25.63
N THR A 109 1.01 -8.75 25.98
CA THR A 109 1.10 -9.70 27.10
C THR A 109 1.66 -11.07 26.68
N GLY A 110 2.80 -11.46 27.25
CA GLY A 110 3.55 -12.67 26.83
C GLY A 110 2.91 -14.04 27.13
N SER A 111 1.83 -14.08 27.91
CA SER A 111 1.11 -15.32 28.28
C SER A 111 0.42 -15.94 27.06
N HIS A 112 0.64 -17.25 26.84
CA HIS A 112 0.05 -18.05 25.75
C HIS A 112 0.20 -17.44 24.33
N LEU A 113 1.24 -16.62 24.10
CA LEU A 113 1.41 -15.79 22.90
C LEU A 113 1.20 -16.55 21.57
N LYS A 114 1.71 -17.80 21.46
CA LYS A 114 1.47 -18.67 20.29
C LYS A 114 -0.01 -18.98 20.04
N LEU A 115 -0.79 -19.30 21.08
CA LEU A 115 -2.23 -19.58 20.93
C LEU A 115 -3.00 -18.32 20.52
N ARG A 116 -2.56 -17.15 20.99
CA ARG A 116 -3.15 -15.85 20.66
C ARG A 116 -2.91 -15.47 19.19
N TYR A 117 -1.68 -15.64 18.70
CA TYR A 117 -1.36 -15.54 17.27
C TYR A 117 -2.06 -16.62 16.43
N ALA A 118 -2.26 -17.84 16.95
CA ALA A 118 -2.99 -18.89 16.23
C ALA A 118 -4.47 -18.50 16.04
N LEU A 119 -5.13 -18.01 17.09
CA LEU A 119 -6.52 -17.54 17.02
C LEU A 119 -6.66 -16.31 16.10
N TYR A 120 -5.69 -15.38 16.15
CA TYR A 120 -5.59 -14.23 15.24
C TYR A 120 -5.51 -14.62 13.76
N VAL A 121 -4.58 -15.51 13.40
CA VAL A 121 -4.36 -15.91 12.00
C VAL A 121 -5.47 -16.85 11.50
N ALA A 122 -6.03 -17.70 12.36
CA ALA A 122 -7.26 -18.43 12.05
C ALA A 122 -8.48 -17.48 11.90
N GLY A 123 -8.40 -16.24 12.40
CA GLY A 123 -9.52 -15.32 12.51
C GLY A 123 -10.24 -14.99 11.20
N GLY A 124 -9.50 -14.81 10.09
CA GLY A 124 -10.12 -14.56 8.78
C GLY A 124 -10.85 -15.78 8.23
N VAL A 125 -10.21 -16.95 8.30
CA VAL A 125 -10.80 -18.24 7.95
C VAL A 125 -12.07 -18.50 8.76
N LEU A 126 -12.02 -18.29 10.08
CA LEU A 126 -13.15 -18.45 10.99
C LEU A 126 -14.27 -17.43 10.73
N GLY A 127 -13.94 -16.17 10.42
CA GLY A 127 -14.91 -15.14 10.06
C GLY A 127 -15.70 -15.50 8.80
N ASN A 128 -15.01 -15.97 7.75
CA ASN A 128 -15.65 -16.40 6.52
C ASN A 128 -16.49 -17.67 6.70
N LEU A 129 -15.98 -18.68 7.43
CA LEU A 129 -16.75 -19.88 7.73
C LEU A 129 -17.99 -19.58 8.58
N LEU A 130 -17.92 -18.62 9.51
CA LEU A 130 -19.06 -18.16 10.28
C LEU A 130 -20.13 -17.50 9.39
N VAL A 131 -19.75 -16.63 8.46
CA VAL A 131 -20.71 -16.02 7.52
C VAL A 131 -21.33 -17.08 6.60
N ALA A 132 -20.52 -18.01 6.08
CA ALA A 132 -21.02 -19.13 5.29
C ALA A 132 -22.02 -20.01 6.07
N ALA A 133 -21.74 -20.28 7.36
CA ALA A 133 -22.65 -21.03 8.23
C ALA A 133 -23.96 -20.27 8.52
N ILE A 134 -23.89 -18.96 8.79
CA ILE A 134 -25.07 -18.11 9.02
C ILE A 134 -25.98 -18.12 7.79
N PHE A 135 -25.44 -17.89 6.59
CA PHE A 135 -26.24 -17.96 5.36
C PHE A 135 -26.75 -19.39 5.10
N ARG A 136 -25.97 -20.44 5.37
CA ARG A 136 -26.44 -21.83 5.21
C ARG A 136 -27.64 -22.15 6.09
N VAL A 137 -27.71 -21.62 7.30
CA VAL A 137 -28.83 -21.80 8.24
C VAL A 137 -30.04 -20.96 7.84
N LEU A 138 -29.83 -19.68 7.50
CA LEU A 138 -30.93 -18.75 7.16
C LEU A 138 -31.66 -19.11 5.86
N SER A 139 -30.97 -19.74 4.89
CA SER A 139 -31.52 -19.95 3.55
C SER A 139 -32.27 -21.27 3.34
N GLY A 140 -32.23 -22.22 4.29
CA GLY A 140 -32.90 -23.52 4.15
C GLY A 140 -32.34 -24.40 3.01
N PRO A 141 -33.08 -25.41 2.54
CA PRO A 141 -32.73 -26.19 1.34
C PRO A 141 -33.14 -25.45 0.03
N PRO A 142 -32.65 -25.86 -1.16
CA PRO A 142 -31.67 -26.94 -1.40
C PRO A 142 -30.20 -26.71 -0.94
N LEU A 143 -29.34 -26.00 -1.68
CA LEU A 143 -29.49 -24.56 -1.87
C LEU A 143 -30.17 -24.16 -3.21
N TRP A 144 -29.73 -24.65 -4.37
CA TRP A 144 -30.57 -24.85 -5.58
C TRP A 144 -30.26 -26.23 -6.18
N PRO A 145 -31.26 -26.93 -6.75
CA PRO A 145 -31.36 -26.94 -8.22
C PRO A 145 -32.81 -26.97 -8.75
N HIS A 146 -33.17 -26.02 -9.61
CA HIS A 146 -34.43 -26.06 -10.39
C HIS A 146 -34.19 -25.58 -11.82
N GLU A 147 -34.82 -26.25 -12.80
CA GLU A 147 -34.41 -26.23 -14.20
C GLU A 147 -35.12 -25.18 -15.07
N THR A 148 -36.03 -24.38 -14.49
CA THR A 148 -36.85 -23.41 -15.22
C THR A 148 -36.85 -22.01 -14.60
N TYR A 149 -36.84 -21.00 -15.47
CA TYR A 149 -36.88 -19.55 -15.21
C TYR A 149 -35.60 -18.87 -14.69
N PHE A 150 -35.64 -17.53 -14.73
CA PHE A 150 -34.58 -16.62 -14.34
C PHE A 150 -34.40 -16.62 -12.81
N TYR A 151 -33.72 -17.63 -12.28
CA TYR A 151 -33.41 -17.72 -10.86
C TYR A 151 -31.96 -17.31 -10.59
N VAL A 152 -31.79 -16.18 -9.91
CA VAL A 152 -30.49 -15.72 -9.39
C VAL A 152 -30.45 -16.00 -7.89
N ASP A 153 -29.78 -17.09 -7.56
CA ASP A 153 -29.46 -17.49 -6.20
C ASP A 153 -28.43 -16.47 -5.67
N LEU A 154 -28.70 -15.84 -4.51
CA LEU A 154 -27.72 -15.02 -3.76
C LEU A 154 -27.00 -15.80 -2.63
N SER A 155 -27.71 -16.70 -1.93
CA SER A 155 -27.22 -17.47 -0.78
C SER A 155 -25.96 -18.31 -1.05
N SER A 156 -25.96 -19.29 -1.96
CA SER A 156 -24.74 -20.04 -2.31
C SER A 156 -23.66 -19.18 -2.90
N ILE A 157 -23.96 -18.06 -3.59
CA ILE A 157 -22.88 -17.16 -4.01
C ILE A 157 -22.11 -16.66 -2.78
N ILE A 158 -22.82 -16.23 -1.73
CA ILE A 158 -22.20 -15.79 -0.48
C ILE A 158 -21.53 -16.96 0.27
N ILE A 159 -22.17 -18.12 0.37
CA ILE A 159 -21.64 -19.30 1.07
C ILE A 159 -20.38 -19.82 0.37
N VAL A 160 -20.44 -20.01 -0.96
CA VAL A 160 -19.32 -20.52 -1.78
C VAL A 160 -18.18 -19.51 -1.83
N THR A 161 -18.43 -18.20 -1.99
CA THR A 161 -17.32 -17.22 -1.99
C THR A 161 -16.62 -17.14 -0.63
N ASN A 162 -17.36 -17.14 0.48
CA ASN A 162 -16.76 -17.14 1.81
C ASN A 162 -15.99 -18.45 2.07
N ALA A 163 -16.59 -19.61 1.77
CA ALA A 163 -15.93 -20.91 1.92
C ALA A 163 -14.69 -21.05 1.02
N LEU A 164 -14.74 -20.57 -0.23
CA LEU A 164 -13.60 -20.59 -1.15
C LEU A 164 -12.45 -19.72 -0.66
N ILE A 165 -12.71 -18.52 -0.16
CA ILE A 165 -11.67 -17.67 0.45
C ILE A 165 -11.09 -18.34 1.71
N ALA A 166 -11.94 -18.91 2.58
CA ALA A 166 -11.48 -19.62 3.78
C ALA A 166 -10.57 -20.82 3.44
N ILE A 167 -10.94 -21.62 2.44
CA ILE A 167 -10.13 -22.75 1.93
C ILE A 167 -8.84 -22.24 1.29
N TRP A 168 -8.91 -21.18 0.46
CA TRP A 168 -7.74 -20.64 -0.23
C TRP A 168 -6.69 -20.06 0.72
N SER A 169 -7.10 -19.34 1.76
CA SER A 169 -6.19 -18.78 2.77
C SER A 169 -5.49 -19.86 3.61
N LEU A 170 -6.06 -21.07 3.68
CA LEU A 170 -5.42 -22.25 4.30
C LEU A 170 -4.39 -22.95 3.38
N VAL A 171 -4.32 -22.64 2.08
CA VAL A 171 -3.35 -23.26 1.16
C VAL A 171 -1.94 -22.77 1.50
N PRO A 172 -0.98 -23.64 1.86
CA PRO A 172 0.25 -23.20 2.54
C PRO A 172 1.37 -22.78 1.57
N PHE A 173 1.25 -21.57 1.01
CA PHE A 173 2.29 -20.97 0.14
C PHE A 173 2.87 -19.65 0.69
N MET A 174 3.99 -19.20 0.10
CA MET A 174 4.56 -17.86 0.33
C MET A 174 4.08 -16.90 -0.77
N THR A 175 3.54 -15.75 -0.39
CA THR A 175 3.11 -14.69 -1.31
C THR A 175 4.05 -13.47 -1.23
N ASN A 176 4.04 -12.61 -2.23
CA ASN A 176 4.83 -11.37 -2.27
C ASN A 176 3.94 -10.18 -1.91
N VAL A 177 4.16 -9.57 -0.75
CA VAL A 177 3.50 -8.32 -0.32
C VAL A 177 4.56 -7.24 -0.18
N GLN A 178 4.40 -6.13 -0.93
CA GLN A 178 5.35 -5.00 -0.95
C GLN A 178 6.83 -5.44 -1.12
N GLY A 179 7.07 -6.36 -2.06
CA GLY A 179 8.40 -6.93 -2.34
C GLY A 179 8.90 -7.96 -1.33
N ARG A 180 8.27 -8.10 -0.14
CA ARG A 180 8.64 -9.09 0.88
C ARG A 180 7.88 -10.40 0.66
N ARG A 181 8.57 -11.53 0.84
CA ARG A 181 7.94 -12.86 0.89
C ARG A 181 7.33 -13.10 2.27
N VAL A 182 6.00 -13.10 2.35
CA VAL A 182 5.23 -13.40 3.56
C VAL A 182 4.51 -14.75 3.40
N PRO A 183 4.36 -15.55 4.47
CA PRO A 183 3.52 -16.75 4.41
C PRO A 183 2.03 -16.37 4.33
N THR A 184 1.24 -17.25 3.70
CA THR A 184 -0.22 -17.31 3.86
C THR A 184 -0.63 -17.72 5.28
N ASP A 185 -1.89 -17.49 5.64
CA ASP A 185 -2.44 -17.87 6.95
C ASP A 185 -2.22 -19.35 7.26
N GLY A 186 -2.55 -20.24 6.32
CA GLY A 186 -2.30 -21.68 6.45
C GLY A 186 -0.82 -22.01 6.68
N LEU A 187 0.10 -21.39 5.92
CA LEU A 187 1.53 -21.61 6.10
C LEU A 187 2.07 -21.01 7.42
N TYR A 188 1.49 -19.92 7.91
CA TYR A 188 1.84 -19.34 9.21
C TYR A 188 1.33 -20.21 10.36
N LEU A 189 0.07 -20.66 10.31
CA LEU A 189 -0.53 -21.58 11.28
C LEU A 189 0.26 -22.90 11.38
N LEU A 190 0.68 -23.48 10.26
CA LEU A 190 1.52 -24.68 10.24
C LEU A 190 2.92 -24.44 10.84
N LYS A 191 3.50 -23.24 10.69
CA LYS A 191 4.82 -22.89 11.23
C LYS A 191 4.79 -22.50 12.70
N LEU A 192 3.72 -21.88 13.18
CA LEU A 192 3.62 -21.25 14.50
C LEU A 192 3.93 -22.16 15.70
N PRO A 193 3.61 -23.48 15.70
CA PRO A 193 4.09 -24.42 16.72
C PRO A 193 5.62 -24.48 16.81
N PHE A 194 6.32 -24.39 15.69
CA PHE A 194 7.77 -24.57 15.57
C PHE A 194 8.58 -23.27 15.71
N ILE A 195 7.99 -22.10 15.48
CA ILE A 195 8.64 -20.78 15.66
C ILE A 195 9.13 -20.61 17.12
N PRO A 196 10.40 -20.24 17.40
CA PRO A 196 10.89 -20.01 18.75
C PRO A 196 10.14 -18.88 19.48
N GLN A 197 9.83 -19.03 20.77
CA GLN A 197 9.05 -18.01 21.50
C GLN A 197 9.74 -16.63 21.56
N LYS A 198 11.08 -16.57 21.49
CA LYS A 198 11.81 -15.30 21.36
C LYS A 198 11.47 -14.56 20.06
N GLU A 199 11.36 -15.28 18.95
CA GLU A 199 11.01 -14.73 17.63
C GLU A 199 9.54 -14.27 17.60
N VAL A 200 8.64 -14.99 18.29
CA VAL A 200 7.25 -14.51 18.51
C VAL A 200 7.22 -13.25 19.39
N LYS A 201 8.06 -13.15 20.42
CA LYS A 201 8.16 -11.97 21.31
C LYS A 201 8.70 -10.73 20.62
N PHE A 202 9.64 -10.86 19.69
CA PHE A 202 10.13 -9.72 18.89
C PHE A 202 9.00 -9.03 18.09
N ASN A 203 7.94 -9.77 17.75
CA ASN A 203 6.73 -9.20 17.14
C ASN A 203 5.79 -8.47 18.13
N ALA A 204 6.08 -8.45 19.44
CA ALA A 204 5.35 -7.66 20.43
C ALA A 204 5.92 -6.22 20.51
N ASP A 205 7.24 -6.07 20.42
CA ASP A 205 7.92 -4.76 20.34
C ASP A 205 7.57 -3.99 19.04
N ALA A 206 6.95 -4.69 18.08
CA ALA A 206 6.39 -4.11 16.87
C ALA A 206 5.33 -3.01 17.11
N ASP A 207 4.65 -2.93 18.28
CA ASP A 207 3.74 -1.82 18.60
C ASP A 207 4.42 -0.46 18.36
N ALA A 208 5.69 -0.31 18.80
CA ALA A 208 6.46 0.91 18.58
C ALA A 208 6.72 1.17 17.09
N LEU A 209 7.09 0.13 16.33
CA LEU A 209 7.32 0.22 14.89
C LEU A 209 6.04 0.57 14.11
N TYR A 210 4.88 0.09 14.56
CA TYR A 210 3.58 0.47 13.98
C TYR A 210 3.18 1.90 14.30
N ASP A 211 3.46 2.41 15.50
CA ASP A 211 3.23 3.82 15.82
C ASP A 211 4.22 4.75 15.09
N ILE A 212 5.50 4.37 14.95
CA ILE A 212 6.48 5.07 14.09
C ILE A 212 6.00 5.11 12.64
N HIS A 213 5.54 3.98 12.08
CA HIS A 213 5.01 3.92 10.72
C HIS A 213 3.73 4.76 10.57
N ARG A 214 2.79 4.69 11.52
CA ARG A 214 1.56 5.49 11.53
C ARG A 214 1.85 6.99 11.53
N LEU A 215 2.77 7.44 12.38
CA LEU A 215 3.20 8.84 12.43
C LEU A 215 3.91 9.26 11.12
N THR A 216 4.72 8.37 10.53
CA THR A 216 5.35 8.60 9.21
C THR A 216 4.30 8.79 8.11
N GLU A 217 3.24 7.97 8.08
CA GLU A 217 2.13 8.13 7.12
C GLU A 217 1.29 9.39 7.37
N ALA A 218 1.18 9.83 8.62
CA ALA A 218 0.53 11.09 8.99
C ALA A 218 1.41 12.33 8.74
N LYS A 219 2.63 12.16 8.20
CA LYS A 219 3.67 13.19 8.05
C LYS A 219 4.12 13.84 9.37
N GLU A 220 3.85 13.19 10.51
CA GLU A 220 4.29 13.59 11.86
C GLU A 220 5.76 13.19 12.12
N TYR A 221 6.65 13.47 11.16
CA TYR A 221 8.00 12.91 11.07
C TYR A 221 8.88 13.16 12.31
N ALA A 222 8.72 14.31 12.99
CA ALA A 222 9.46 14.62 14.21
C ALA A 222 9.09 13.70 15.40
N GLN A 223 7.81 13.33 15.53
CA GLN A 223 7.36 12.37 16.55
C GLN A 223 7.80 10.95 16.19
N ALA A 224 7.66 10.56 14.91
CA ALA A 224 8.14 9.28 14.41
C ALA A 224 9.66 9.10 14.66
N LEU A 225 10.45 10.15 14.42
CA LEU A 225 11.89 10.17 14.65
C LEU A 225 12.25 10.04 16.14
N THR A 226 11.46 10.65 17.03
CA THR A 226 11.66 10.56 18.48
C THR A 226 11.41 9.14 19.00
N LEU A 227 10.29 8.51 18.61
CA LEU A 227 10.01 7.11 18.97
C LEU A 227 11.03 6.14 18.36
N LEU A 228 11.47 6.36 17.13
CA LEU A 228 12.45 5.50 16.47
C LEU A 228 13.85 5.59 17.11
N LYS A 229 14.25 6.75 17.65
CA LYS A 229 15.49 6.87 18.42
C LYS A 229 15.42 6.05 19.71
N ALA A 230 14.34 6.17 20.48
CA ALA A 230 14.12 5.35 21.68
C ALA A 230 14.08 3.82 21.37
N TYR A 231 13.52 3.42 20.21
CA TYR A 231 13.59 2.04 19.74
C TYR A 231 15.04 1.60 19.42
N LEU A 232 15.80 2.43 18.70
CA LEU A 232 17.18 2.13 18.30
C LEU A 232 18.18 2.14 19.47
N GLU A 233 17.89 2.85 20.56
CA GLU A 233 18.66 2.75 21.81
C GLU A 233 18.57 1.35 22.44
N LEU A 234 17.41 0.69 22.31
CA LEU A 234 17.20 -0.70 22.76
C LEU A 234 17.65 -1.74 21.73
N HIS A 235 17.59 -1.39 20.44
CA HIS A 235 17.84 -2.29 19.31
C HIS A 235 18.88 -1.72 18.31
N PRO A 236 20.12 -1.41 18.74
CA PRO A 236 21.07 -0.65 17.93
C PRO A 236 21.54 -1.36 16.65
N THR A 237 21.45 -2.68 16.58
CA THR A 237 21.87 -3.49 15.41
C THR A 237 20.77 -3.72 14.37
N GLU A 238 19.59 -3.10 14.51
CA GLU A 238 18.48 -3.26 13.57
C GLU A 238 18.67 -2.39 12.31
N HIS A 239 19.51 -2.84 11.37
CA HIS A 239 19.86 -2.12 10.14
C HIS A 239 18.63 -1.70 9.30
N THR A 240 17.54 -2.48 9.32
CA THR A 240 16.26 -2.08 8.70
C THR A 240 15.64 -0.84 9.36
N GLN A 241 15.76 -0.69 10.68
CA GLN A 241 15.21 0.44 11.41
C GLN A 241 16.16 1.65 11.38
N GLN A 242 17.48 1.43 11.29
CA GLN A 242 18.44 2.47 10.92
C GLN A 242 18.17 3.05 9.52
N LEU A 243 17.74 2.24 8.55
CA LEU A 243 17.31 2.72 7.22
C LEU A 243 16.06 3.61 7.32
N THR A 244 15.09 3.24 8.16
CA THR A 244 13.94 4.12 8.46
C THR A 244 14.38 5.42 9.17
N HIS A 245 15.40 5.36 10.03
CA HIS A 245 15.96 6.53 10.71
C HIS A 245 16.59 7.50 9.70
N ALA A 246 17.39 7.00 8.75
CA ALA A 246 17.92 7.83 7.67
C ALA A 246 16.81 8.50 6.84
N HIS A 247 15.76 7.75 6.47
CA HIS A 247 14.60 8.32 5.78
C HIS A 247 13.87 9.41 6.60
N LEU A 248 13.73 9.24 7.92
CA LEU A 248 13.14 10.28 8.78
C LEU A 248 14.06 11.48 9.01
N LEU A 249 15.38 11.31 8.98
CA LEU A 249 16.33 12.43 8.98
C LEU A 249 16.17 13.27 7.70
N LEU A 250 16.09 12.63 6.53
CA LEU A 250 15.78 13.28 5.25
C LEU A 250 14.45 14.06 5.34
N LYS A 251 13.36 13.39 5.77
CA LYS A 251 12.02 14.00 5.85
C LYS A 251 11.89 15.10 6.92
N THR A 252 12.88 15.26 7.80
CA THR A 252 12.98 16.35 8.79
C THR A 252 14.07 17.38 8.47
N GLY A 253 14.62 17.39 7.24
CA GLY A 253 15.58 18.40 6.79
C GLY A 253 17.04 18.14 7.23
N GLN A 254 17.31 17.03 7.92
CA GLN A 254 18.65 16.65 8.40
C GLN A 254 19.41 15.87 7.30
N PHE A 255 19.58 16.50 6.13
CA PHE A 255 20.06 15.84 4.91
C PHE A 255 21.44 15.20 5.06
N ASP A 256 22.42 15.89 5.64
CA ASP A 256 23.78 15.35 5.87
C ASP A 256 23.78 14.14 6.82
N ALA A 257 22.89 14.16 7.82
CA ALA A 257 22.74 13.06 8.78
C ALA A 257 22.07 11.84 8.12
N SER A 258 21.06 12.06 7.28
CA SER A 258 20.48 11.01 6.41
C SER A 258 21.56 10.39 5.52
N LEU A 259 22.35 11.21 4.85
CA LEU A 259 23.39 10.75 3.93
C LEU A 259 24.46 9.94 4.65
N LYS A 260 25.00 10.45 5.77
CA LYS A 260 26.00 9.76 6.58
C LYS A 260 25.52 8.40 7.11
N LEU A 261 24.29 8.33 7.62
CA LEU A 261 23.71 7.08 8.12
C LEU A 261 23.41 6.10 6.97
N SER A 262 22.93 6.60 5.83
CA SER A 262 22.70 5.78 4.63
C SER A 262 24.01 5.22 4.07
N LEU A 263 25.11 5.97 4.11
CA LEU A 263 26.41 5.50 3.64
C LEU A 263 26.98 4.40 4.53
N SER A 264 26.89 4.52 5.86
CA SER A 264 27.34 3.46 6.78
C SER A 264 26.51 2.17 6.67
N LEU A 265 25.23 2.25 6.29
CA LEU A 265 24.41 1.07 6.02
C LEU A 265 24.84 0.26 4.78
N ARG A 266 25.69 0.80 3.89
CA ARG A 266 26.16 0.09 2.70
C ARG A 266 26.98 -1.16 3.04
N ASP A 267 27.78 -1.09 4.09
CA ASP A 267 28.66 -2.21 4.48
C ASP A 267 27.85 -3.44 4.94
N HIS A 268 26.64 -3.22 5.46
CA HIS A 268 25.72 -4.26 5.91
C HIS A 268 24.88 -4.91 4.78
N LEU A 269 24.97 -4.45 3.53
CA LEU A 269 24.19 -5.00 2.41
C LEU A 269 24.49 -6.48 2.09
N HIS A 270 25.60 -7.01 2.57
CA HIS A 270 25.94 -8.43 2.43
C HIS A 270 25.17 -9.33 3.42
N GLU A 271 24.62 -8.77 4.50
CA GLU A 271 23.88 -9.52 5.52
C GLU A 271 22.58 -10.10 4.98
N LYS A 272 22.30 -11.37 5.28
CA LYS A 272 21.10 -12.07 4.80
C LYS A 272 19.78 -11.37 5.18
N ALA A 273 19.74 -10.70 6.34
CA ALA A 273 18.57 -9.96 6.82
C ALA A 273 18.37 -8.61 6.11
N PHE A 274 19.47 -7.89 5.82
CA PHE A 274 19.43 -6.53 5.26
C PHE A 274 19.52 -6.48 3.72
N LYS A 275 20.08 -7.51 3.07
CA LYS A 275 20.16 -7.65 1.60
C LYS A 275 18.84 -7.39 0.84
N PRO A 276 17.64 -7.79 1.30
CA PRO A 276 16.37 -7.46 0.64
C PRO A 276 16.09 -5.95 0.52
N TYR A 277 16.75 -5.11 1.33
CA TYR A 277 16.58 -3.66 1.35
C TYR A 277 17.57 -2.91 0.44
N THR A 278 18.44 -3.62 -0.29
CA THR A 278 19.47 -3.03 -1.19
C THR A 278 18.92 -1.92 -2.09
N GLY A 279 17.80 -2.18 -2.79
CA GLY A 279 17.19 -1.18 -3.67
C GLY A 279 16.62 0.04 -2.92
N LEU A 280 16.06 -0.17 -1.72
CA LEU A 280 15.53 0.91 -0.87
C LEU A 280 16.65 1.81 -0.35
N LEU A 281 17.79 1.23 0.08
CA LEU A 281 18.94 2.02 0.52
C LEU A 281 19.55 2.81 -0.65
N TYR A 282 19.73 2.19 -1.81
CA TYR A 282 20.25 2.91 -2.98
C TYR A 282 19.28 3.99 -3.49
N ASN A 283 17.96 3.78 -3.38
CA ASN A 283 17.00 4.83 -3.71
C ASN A 283 17.06 6.00 -2.71
N LEU A 284 17.17 5.72 -1.40
CA LEU A 284 17.31 6.74 -0.37
C LEU A 284 18.61 7.55 -0.53
N LEU A 285 19.73 6.87 -0.84
CA LEU A 285 20.99 7.53 -1.18
C LEU A 285 20.82 8.43 -2.40
N ALA A 286 20.27 7.92 -3.50
CA ALA A 286 20.09 8.69 -4.73
C ALA A 286 19.20 9.92 -4.54
N TRP A 287 18.12 9.80 -3.77
CA TRP A 287 17.23 10.91 -3.45
C TRP A 287 17.87 11.92 -2.49
N THR A 288 18.61 11.45 -1.48
CA THR A 288 19.35 12.36 -0.58
C THR A 288 20.45 13.12 -1.34
N TYR A 289 21.15 12.45 -2.27
CA TYR A 289 22.12 13.08 -3.17
C TYR A 289 21.47 14.09 -4.13
N LEU A 290 20.27 13.81 -4.67
CA LEU A 290 19.49 14.80 -5.40
C LEU A 290 19.19 16.04 -4.56
N VAL A 291 18.81 15.86 -3.28
CA VAL A 291 18.49 16.97 -2.36
C VAL A 291 19.72 17.83 -2.09
N VAL A 292 20.89 17.23 -1.77
CA VAL A 292 22.14 17.98 -1.57
C VAL A 292 22.88 18.38 -2.87
N ASP A 293 22.23 18.18 -4.02
CA ASP A 293 22.67 18.60 -5.37
C ASP A 293 23.94 17.91 -5.92
N ASP A 294 24.33 16.76 -5.35
CA ASP A 294 25.36 15.87 -5.91
C ASP A 294 24.71 14.95 -6.97
N ILE A 295 24.51 15.53 -8.16
CA ILE A 295 23.82 14.87 -9.27
C ILE A 295 24.58 13.65 -9.80
N GLU A 296 25.91 13.59 -9.64
CA GLU A 296 26.72 12.45 -10.10
C GLU A 296 26.60 11.24 -9.15
N GLN A 297 26.66 11.45 -7.83
CA GLN A 297 26.37 10.36 -6.90
C GLN A 297 24.90 9.92 -6.98
N ALA A 298 23.97 10.84 -7.27
CA ALA A 298 22.59 10.48 -7.54
C ALA A 298 22.43 9.59 -8.79
N ASP A 299 23.25 9.79 -9.84
CA ASP A 299 23.23 8.97 -11.06
C ASP A 299 23.67 7.53 -10.77
N VAL A 300 24.78 7.36 -10.05
CA VAL A 300 25.28 6.05 -9.63
C VAL A 300 24.25 5.31 -8.77
N HIS A 301 23.75 5.94 -7.71
CA HIS A 301 22.87 5.26 -6.76
C HIS A 301 21.45 5.00 -7.32
N SER A 302 20.90 5.87 -8.17
CA SER A 302 19.59 5.61 -8.80
C SER A 302 19.65 4.50 -9.84
N ALA A 303 20.77 4.34 -10.56
CA ALA A 303 20.99 3.20 -11.44
C ALA A 303 21.05 1.89 -10.65
N LEU A 304 21.80 1.86 -9.54
CA LEU A 304 21.88 0.69 -8.65
C LEU A 304 20.53 0.32 -8.01
N ALA A 305 19.69 1.30 -7.66
CA ALA A 305 18.35 1.06 -7.13
C ALA A 305 17.45 0.34 -8.16
N VAL A 306 17.39 0.85 -9.40
CA VAL A 306 16.62 0.25 -10.49
C VAL A 306 17.17 -1.12 -10.91
N GLN A 307 18.49 -1.33 -10.84
CA GLN A 307 19.10 -2.64 -11.06
C GLN A 307 18.73 -3.65 -9.97
N ALA A 308 18.64 -3.21 -8.70
CA ALA A 308 18.34 -4.07 -7.56
C ALA A 308 16.87 -4.52 -7.50
N ILE A 309 15.91 -3.66 -7.89
CA ILE A 309 14.49 -4.02 -8.05
C ILE A 309 13.96 -3.48 -9.39
N PRO A 310 14.18 -4.21 -10.50
CA PRO A 310 13.69 -3.81 -11.82
C PRO A 310 12.17 -3.69 -11.83
N GLY A 311 11.69 -2.54 -12.30
CA GLY A 311 10.26 -2.27 -12.42
C GLY A 311 9.57 -1.70 -11.18
N ASP A 312 10.26 -1.40 -10.08
CA ASP A 312 9.68 -0.53 -9.06
C ASP A 312 9.36 0.86 -9.66
N VAL A 313 8.23 1.45 -9.28
CA VAL A 313 7.78 2.74 -9.82
C VAL A 313 8.51 3.90 -9.15
N ASN A 314 8.71 3.86 -7.84
CA ASN A 314 9.39 4.92 -7.08
C ASN A 314 10.87 5.01 -7.46
N PHE A 315 11.49 3.85 -7.75
CA PHE A 315 12.89 3.80 -8.18
C PHE A 315 13.04 4.34 -9.61
N ARG A 316 12.06 4.08 -10.48
CA ARG A 316 11.99 4.74 -11.80
C ARG A 316 11.73 6.24 -11.67
N GLY A 317 10.83 6.69 -10.79
CA GLY A 317 10.62 8.12 -10.53
C GLY A 317 11.91 8.83 -10.10
N THR A 318 12.62 8.27 -9.11
CA THR A 318 13.93 8.76 -8.64
C THR A 318 14.96 8.76 -9.78
N ARG A 319 15.04 7.69 -10.58
CA ARG A 319 15.91 7.61 -11.75
C ARG A 319 15.56 8.67 -12.81
N GLY A 320 14.27 8.90 -13.05
CA GLY A 320 13.76 9.90 -13.99
C GLY A 320 14.14 11.33 -13.58
N ALA A 321 14.07 11.63 -12.28
CA ALA A 321 14.49 12.91 -11.72
C ALA A 321 15.99 13.19 -11.98
N VAL A 322 16.87 12.23 -11.66
CA VAL A 322 18.31 12.36 -11.91
C VAL A 322 18.63 12.51 -13.40
N LEU A 323 17.98 11.72 -14.26
CA LEU A 323 18.14 11.83 -15.71
C LEU A 323 17.72 13.21 -16.23
N VAL A 324 16.66 13.81 -15.68
CA VAL A 324 16.27 15.19 -16.02
C VAL A 324 17.32 16.21 -15.56
N GLU A 325 17.85 16.10 -14.33
CA GLU A 325 18.92 16.98 -13.82
C GLU A 325 20.19 16.89 -14.68
N LYS A 326 20.60 15.68 -15.11
CA LYS A 326 21.71 15.45 -16.05
C LYS A 326 21.41 15.82 -17.51
N GLY A 327 20.27 16.44 -17.80
CA GLY A 327 19.90 16.89 -19.15
C GLY A 327 19.47 15.78 -20.11
N LYS A 328 19.41 14.52 -19.64
CA LYS A 328 18.94 13.35 -20.40
C LYS A 328 17.41 13.30 -20.44
N ILE A 329 16.78 14.39 -20.87
CA ILE A 329 15.32 14.61 -20.77
C ILE A 329 14.52 13.52 -21.51
N GLY A 330 15.07 12.96 -22.60
CA GLY A 330 14.46 11.86 -23.34
C GLY A 330 14.40 10.54 -22.57
N GLU A 331 15.40 10.24 -21.74
CA GLU A 331 15.41 9.07 -20.84
C GLU A 331 14.61 9.33 -19.56
N GLY A 332 14.65 10.56 -19.03
CA GLY A 332 14.06 10.91 -17.74
C GLY A 332 12.53 10.99 -17.76
N VAL A 333 11.95 11.70 -18.74
CA VAL A 333 10.50 11.95 -18.80
C VAL A 333 9.65 10.67 -18.83
N PRO A 334 9.95 9.62 -19.62
CA PRO A 334 9.19 8.37 -19.62
C PRO A 334 9.13 7.67 -18.25
N ASN A 335 10.17 7.82 -17.43
CA ASN A 335 10.23 7.25 -16.08
C ASN A 335 9.41 8.08 -15.07
N LEU A 336 9.42 9.41 -15.19
CA LEU A 336 8.59 10.31 -14.38
C LEU A 336 7.09 10.11 -14.64
N LEU A 337 6.69 10.01 -15.91
CA LEU A 337 5.29 9.80 -16.32
C LEU A 337 4.68 8.50 -15.77
N GLN A 338 5.50 7.47 -15.51
CA GLN A 338 5.06 6.20 -14.90
C GLN A 338 4.80 6.30 -13.39
N SER A 339 5.25 7.39 -12.76
CA SER A 339 5.19 7.61 -11.30
C SER A 339 4.10 8.59 -10.88
N MET A 340 3.34 9.14 -11.84
CA MET A 340 2.53 10.34 -11.67
C MET A 340 1.07 10.06 -12.04
N ASP A 341 0.16 10.12 -11.07
CA ASP A 341 -1.29 10.08 -11.29
C ASP A 341 -1.90 11.34 -10.66
N PHE A 342 -2.27 12.33 -11.49
CA PHE A 342 -2.88 13.58 -11.03
C PHE A 342 -4.20 13.36 -10.25
N GLU A 343 -4.80 12.17 -10.29
CA GLU A 343 -5.89 11.82 -9.38
C GLU A 343 -5.45 11.77 -7.89
N PHE A 344 -4.17 11.53 -7.60
CA PHE A 344 -3.63 11.28 -6.27
C PHE A 344 -2.46 12.22 -5.98
N VAL A 345 -2.75 13.29 -5.24
CA VAL A 345 -1.73 14.20 -4.69
C VAL A 345 -0.95 13.47 -3.59
N ASN A 346 0.07 12.73 -3.98
CA ASN A 346 1.00 12.01 -3.12
C ASN A 346 2.45 12.37 -3.48
N SER A 347 3.40 12.06 -2.59
CA SER A 347 4.80 12.42 -2.76
C SER A 347 5.37 11.91 -4.11
N ALA A 348 5.01 10.71 -4.57
CA ALA A 348 5.45 10.20 -5.89
C ALA A 348 4.99 11.11 -7.06
N THR A 349 3.73 11.53 -7.08
CA THR A 349 3.16 12.41 -8.11
C THR A 349 3.71 13.84 -8.01
N LEU A 350 3.91 14.35 -6.79
CA LEU A 350 4.49 15.68 -6.54
C LEU A 350 5.96 15.74 -6.93
N SER A 351 6.78 14.81 -6.42
CA SER A 351 8.18 14.62 -6.81
C SER A 351 8.35 14.47 -8.33
N ALA A 352 7.47 13.71 -9.00
CA ALA A 352 7.50 13.60 -10.46
C ALA A 352 7.18 14.94 -11.14
N ALA A 353 6.18 15.68 -10.66
CA ALA A 353 5.80 16.98 -11.21
C ALA A 353 6.91 18.05 -11.07
N ILE A 354 7.69 18.04 -9.97
CA ILE A 354 8.86 18.94 -9.78
C ILE A 354 9.86 18.79 -10.94
N TYR A 355 10.21 17.55 -11.29
CA TYR A 355 11.16 17.29 -12.37
C TYR A 355 10.53 17.38 -13.76
N MET A 356 9.22 17.16 -13.90
CA MET A 356 8.51 17.46 -15.16
C MET A 356 8.48 18.96 -15.47
N LEU A 357 8.38 19.84 -14.46
CA LEU A 357 8.54 21.29 -14.62
C LEU A 357 9.92 21.63 -15.20
N LEU A 358 11.00 21.11 -14.61
CA LEU A 358 12.37 21.32 -15.11
C LEU A 358 12.54 20.76 -16.54
N ALA A 359 12.00 19.58 -16.83
CA ALA A 359 12.05 18.94 -18.14
C ALA A 359 11.33 19.75 -19.23
N CYS A 360 10.15 20.30 -18.92
CA CYS A 360 9.41 21.17 -19.83
C CYS A 360 10.13 22.52 -20.03
N HIS A 361 10.66 23.14 -18.96
CA HIS A 361 11.48 24.35 -19.08
C HIS A 361 12.69 24.13 -19.99
N ARG A 362 13.48 23.07 -19.76
CA ARG A 362 14.66 22.73 -20.58
C ARG A 362 14.34 22.38 -22.04
N LYS A 363 13.07 22.11 -22.36
CA LYS A 363 12.56 21.89 -23.73
C LYS A 363 11.96 23.15 -24.39
N GLY A 364 11.81 24.26 -23.65
CA GLY A 364 11.06 25.43 -24.12
C GLY A 364 9.54 25.25 -24.11
N ASP A 365 9.02 24.17 -23.52
CA ASP A 365 7.58 23.90 -23.39
C ASP A 365 7.01 24.66 -22.19
N LEU A 366 6.83 25.97 -22.38
CA LEU A 366 6.42 26.89 -21.31
C LEU A 366 4.99 26.62 -20.83
N ILE A 367 4.09 26.23 -21.74
CA ILE A 367 2.68 25.94 -21.43
C ILE A 367 2.58 24.74 -20.48
N THR A 368 3.27 23.63 -20.79
CA THR A 368 3.22 22.45 -19.92
C THR A 368 4.05 22.66 -18.64
N ARG A 369 5.17 23.41 -18.71
CA ARG A 369 5.92 23.87 -17.51
C ARG A 369 4.99 24.57 -16.53
N ASP A 370 4.20 25.54 -17.00
CA ASP A 370 3.35 26.36 -16.14
C ASP A 370 2.13 25.59 -15.61
N LYS A 371 1.65 24.59 -16.35
CA LYS A 371 0.69 23.59 -15.82
C LYS A 371 1.28 22.79 -14.65
N TYR A 372 2.52 22.28 -14.75
CA TYR A 372 3.17 21.56 -13.64
C TYR A 372 3.42 22.48 -12.45
N ARG A 373 3.86 23.71 -12.70
CA ARG A 373 4.05 24.76 -11.69
C ARG A 373 2.75 25.04 -10.92
N ALA A 374 1.65 25.34 -11.63
CA ALA A 374 0.37 25.64 -10.98
C ALA A 374 -0.17 24.46 -10.15
N PHE A 375 0.05 23.21 -10.62
CA PHE A 375 -0.28 22.01 -9.84
C PHE A 375 0.56 21.89 -8.55
N LEU A 376 1.86 22.22 -8.59
CA LEU A 376 2.74 22.21 -7.42
C LEU A 376 2.40 23.33 -6.43
N GLU A 377 2.17 24.56 -6.92
CA GLU A 377 1.79 25.72 -6.10
C GLU A 377 0.46 25.46 -5.38
N ALA A 378 -0.55 24.93 -6.08
CA ALA A 378 -1.84 24.53 -5.49
C ALA A 378 -1.75 23.38 -4.47
N ASN A 379 -0.61 22.69 -4.39
CA ASN A 379 -0.39 21.55 -3.50
C ASN A 379 0.87 21.69 -2.61
N TYR A 380 1.43 22.90 -2.48
CA TYR A 380 2.70 23.13 -1.77
C TYR A 380 2.65 22.69 -0.30
N THR A 381 1.49 22.77 0.34
CA THR A 381 1.26 22.25 1.70
C THR A 381 1.45 20.74 1.82
N ASN A 382 1.16 19.98 0.76
CA ASN A 382 1.26 18.51 0.72
C ASN A 382 2.69 17.99 0.49
N LEU A 383 3.61 18.83 -0.01
CA LEU A 383 5.02 18.50 -0.20
C LEU A 383 5.72 18.19 1.13
N ASP A 384 6.56 17.17 1.16
CA ASP A 384 7.51 16.93 2.25
C ASP A 384 8.63 17.99 2.27
N LEU A 385 9.44 18.05 3.34
CA LEU A 385 10.46 19.10 3.52
C LEU A 385 11.58 19.01 2.46
N ASP A 386 11.99 17.79 2.11
CA ASP A 386 12.90 17.49 1.00
C ASP A 386 12.29 17.84 -0.36
N GLU A 387 10.99 17.57 -0.57
CA GLU A 387 10.30 17.93 -1.82
C GLU A 387 10.14 19.45 -1.99
N LYS A 388 9.88 20.18 -0.90
CA LYS A 388 9.89 21.66 -0.89
C LYS A 388 11.26 22.20 -1.29
N HIS A 389 12.33 21.72 -0.66
CA HIS A 389 13.70 22.13 -0.97
C HIS A 389 14.05 21.91 -2.46
N LEU A 390 13.65 20.77 -3.03
CA LEU A 390 13.82 20.49 -4.46
C LEU A 390 12.96 21.41 -5.34
N PHE A 391 11.70 21.66 -4.99
CA PHE A 391 10.83 22.56 -5.77
C PHE A 391 11.34 24.00 -5.75
N ASP A 392 11.74 24.52 -4.59
CA ASP A 392 12.31 25.86 -4.44
C ASP A 392 13.62 26.00 -5.25
N ARG A 393 14.46 24.94 -5.29
CA ARG A 393 15.63 24.86 -6.19
C ARG A 393 15.24 24.85 -7.67
N MET A 394 14.17 24.16 -8.05
CA MET A 394 13.68 24.17 -9.44
C MET A 394 13.13 25.54 -9.86
N LEU A 395 12.44 26.24 -8.97
CA LEU A 395 11.97 27.62 -9.20
C LEU A 395 13.16 28.55 -9.48
N MET A 396 14.19 28.54 -8.62
CA MET A 396 15.44 29.28 -8.83
C MET A 396 16.13 28.91 -10.16
N ARG A 397 16.28 27.61 -10.45
CA ARG A 397 16.89 27.10 -11.70
C ARG A 397 16.13 27.48 -12.97
N THR A 398 14.86 27.84 -12.87
CA THR A 398 14.00 28.17 -14.01
C THR A 398 13.66 29.66 -14.12
N GLY A 399 14.24 30.51 -13.26
CA GLY A 399 13.96 31.95 -13.21
C GLY A 399 12.54 32.28 -12.74
N LEU A 400 11.91 31.36 -12.01
CA LEU A 400 10.54 31.49 -11.52
C LEU A 400 10.55 31.81 -10.03
N THR A 401 9.66 32.70 -9.60
CA THR A 401 9.35 32.93 -8.17
C THR A 401 8.08 32.18 -7.80
N LEU A 402 7.98 31.68 -6.57
CA LEU A 402 6.73 31.13 -6.02
C LEU A 402 5.66 32.24 -6.02
N GLN A 403 4.49 32.00 -6.61
CA GLN A 403 3.35 32.89 -6.41
C GLN A 403 2.90 32.74 -4.96
N ALA A 404 2.93 33.85 -4.21
CA ALA A 404 2.32 33.88 -2.89
C ALA A 404 0.85 33.48 -3.04
N ALA A 405 0.48 32.33 -2.48
CA ALA A 405 -0.88 31.80 -2.60
C ALA A 405 -1.86 32.83 -2.02
N THR A 406 -2.57 33.53 -2.90
CA THR A 406 -3.67 34.42 -2.52
C THR A 406 -4.68 33.57 -1.77
N SER A 407 -4.77 33.77 -0.45
CA SER A 407 -5.49 32.90 0.46
C SER A 407 -6.99 33.02 0.23
N GLY A 408 -7.51 32.24 -0.72
CA GLY A 408 -8.94 32.03 -0.96
C GLY A 408 -9.53 31.27 0.22
N THR A 409 -10.02 32.05 1.19
CA THR A 409 -10.82 31.62 2.35
C THR A 409 -12.22 31.19 1.92
#